data_AF-E7CGR2-F1
#
_entry.id   AF-E7CGR2-F1
#
_cell.length_a   1.000
_cell.length_b   1.000
_cell.length_c   1.000
_cell.angle_alpha   90.00
_cell.angle_beta   90.00
_cell.angle_gamma   90.00
#
_symmetry.space_group_name_H-M   'P 1'
#
loop_
_entity.id
_entity.type
_entity.pdbx_description
1 polymer ?
#
loop_
_entity_poly.entity_id
_entity_poly.type
_entity_poly.pdbx_seq_one_letter_code
_entity_poly.pdbx_strand_id
1 'polypeptide(L)'
;MCGIVGFIGEQDAKEILLKGLEKLEYRGYDSAGIAVQAENGVVVYKEKGRIAKLREIVDENVAASVGIGHTRWATHGVPSKVNAHPHQSTSKRFTLVHNGVIENYELVKKEYLQDVTFVSETDTEIIVQLMEQQVSTGLSVEEAFRNTLSLLHGSYAIGLLDAENPNMIYVAKNKSPLLVGVGDNFNVVASDAMAMLQVTDQFIELMDKEIVIVTKESITIKNLQGETIERAPFTAELDASDIEKGTYPHFMLKEIDTVDLEGGPGTSFCSLVNNCVILTNKTLPASSSSVDEVIFGRSKGLILLPPRNLNFTHSPPRFLNLLPNYDDR
;
A
#
# COMPACT_ATOMS: atom_id res chain seq x y z
N MET A 1 -6.34 2.00 -2.30
CA MET A 1 -4.96 1.49 -2.46
C MET A 1 -4.67 0.64 -1.24
N CYS A 2 -3.97 -0.48 -1.30
CA CYS A 2 -3.69 -1.22 -0.06
C CYS A 2 -2.66 -0.47 0.83
N GLY A 3 -2.47 -0.90 2.07
CA GLY A 3 -1.47 -0.37 2.99
C GLY A 3 -0.51 -1.46 3.45
N ILE A 4 0.79 -1.16 3.51
CA ILE A 4 1.83 -2.04 4.07
C ILE A 4 2.50 -1.33 5.23
N VAL A 5 2.74 -2.09 6.29
CA VAL A 5 3.61 -1.72 7.41
C VAL A 5 4.58 -2.86 7.73
N GLY A 6 5.74 -2.53 8.30
CA GLY A 6 6.71 -3.46 8.83
C GLY A 6 7.51 -2.81 9.95
N PHE A 7 7.95 -3.59 10.91
CA PHE A 7 8.79 -3.15 12.03
C PHE A 7 9.78 -4.25 12.38
N ILE A 8 11.02 -3.85 12.64
CA ILE A 8 12.07 -4.69 13.21
C ILE A 8 12.85 -3.87 14.23
N GLY A 9 12.92 -4.34 15.47
CA GLY A 9 13.60 -3.63 16.55
C GLY A 9 13.54 -4.36 17.88
N GLU A 10 13.43 -3.62 18.98
CA GLU A 10 13.36 -4.16 20.34
C GLU A 10 11.99 -4.03 21.00
N GLN A 11 11.11 -3.21 20.43
CA GLN A 11 9.75 -3.02 20.91
C GLN A 11 8.82 -4.15 20.42
N ASP A 12 7.64 -4.27 21.03
CA ASP A 12 6.61 -5.18 20.54
C ASP A 12 6.12 -4.72 19.15
N ALA A 13 6.42 -5.52 18.14
CA ALA A 13 6.04 -5.25 16.76
C ALA A 13 4.52 -5.16 16.59
N LYS A 14 3.73 -5.94 17.34
CA LYS A 14 2.27 -6.03 17.12
C LYS A 14 1.60 -4.68 17.26
N GLU A 15 1.87 -3.94 18.33
CA GLU A 15 1.20 -2.67 18.58
C GLU A 15 1.65 -1.58 17.60
N ILE A 16 2.91 -1.60 17.17
CA ILE A 16 3.43 -0.69 16.14
C ILE A 16 2.74 -0.96 14.81
N LEU A 17 2.65 -2.23 14.40
CA LEU A 17 1.99 -2.63 13.16
C LEU A 17 0.50 -2.27 13.19
N LEU A 18 -0.21 -2.57 14.29
CA LEU A 18 -1.64 -2.27 14.43
C LEU A 18 -1.92 -0.76 14.35
N LYS A 19 -1.17 0.06 15.08
CA LYS A 19 -1.27 1.54 15.00
C LYS A 19 -0.97 2.05 13.59
N GLY A 20 0.06 1.52 12.94
CA GLY A 20 0.39 1.91 11.57
C GLY A 20 -0.71 1.53 10.59
N LEU A 21 -1.31 0.35 10.72
CA LEU A 21 -2.43 -0.07 9.88
C LEU A 21 -3.69 0.76 10.11
N GLU A 22 -3.97 1.19 11.34
CA GLU A 22 -5.08 2.13 11.63
C GLU A 22 -4.91 3.44 10.85
N LYS A 23 -3.69 3.97 10.79
CA LYS A 23 -3.36 5.16 9.99
C LYS A 23 -3.52 4.92 8.49
N LEU A 24 -3.49 3.67 8.02
CA LEU A 24 -3.67 3.30 6.60
C LEU A 24 -5.08 2.79 6.28
N GLU A 25 -6.01 2.77 7.24
CA GLU A 25 -7.37 2.23 7.03
C GLU A 25 -8.16 3.03 5.97
N TYR A 26 -7.82 4.31 5.79
CA TYR A 26 -8.38 5.14 4.72
C TYR A 26 -8.06 4.62 3.31
N ARG A 27 -7.00 3.80 3.17
CA ARG A 27 -6.58 3.23 1.88
C ARG A 27 -7.30 1.90 1.58
N GLY A 28 -7.59 1.08 2.60
CA GLY A 28 -8.23 -0.24 2.45
C GLY A 28 -8.86 -0.78 3.74
N TYR A 29 -10.04 -1.39 3.64
CA TYR A 29 -10.86 -1.83 4.78
C TYR A 29 -11.62 -3.15 4.56
N ASP A 30 -11.34 -3.87 3.45
CA ASP A 30 -12.04 -5.13 3.14
C ASP A 30 -11.56 -6.29 4.02
N SER A 31 -10.29 -6.28 4.35
CA SER A 31 -9.63 -7.23 5.25
C SER A 31 -8.27 -6.69 5.68
N ALA A 32 -7.73 -7.24 6.76
CA ALA A 32 -6.41 -6.89 7.25
C ALA A 32 -5.74 -8.07 7.93
N GLY A 33 -4.43 -7.98 8.08
CA GLY A 33 -3.65 -8.95 8.84
C GLY A 33 -2.26 -8.47 9.18
N ILE A 34 -1.66 -9.15 10.15
CA ILE A 34 -0.26 -9.02 10.54
C ILE A 34 0.39 -10.41 10.61
N ALA A 35 1.68 -10.47 10.36
CA ALA A 35 2.53 -11.60 10.65
C ALA A 35 3.66 -11.13 11.55
N VAL A 36 3.93 -11.86 12.62
CA VAL A 36 4.97 -11.53 13.58
C VAL A 36 5.89 -12.73 13.80
N GLN A 37 7.19 -12.46 13.92
CA GLN A 37 8.19 -13.46 14.20
C GLN A 37 8.20 -13.75 15.70
N ALA A 38 7.66 -14.90 16.10
CA ALA A 38 7.70 -15.40 17.46
C ALA A 38 8.86 -16.41 17.64
N GLU A 39 9.06 -16.87 18.88
CA GLU A 39 10.09 -17.85 19.24
C GLU A 39 10.01 -19.14 18.39
N ASN A 40 8.80 -19.63 18.13
CA ASN A 40 8.54 -20.88 17.40
C ASN A 40 8.16 -20.66 15.92
N GLY A 41 8.57 -19.53 15.34
CA GLY A 41 8.32 -19.19 13.94
C GLY A 41 7.29 -18.07 13.74
N VAL A 42 6.84 -17.90 12.50
CA VAL A 42 5.94 -16.80 12.13
C VAL A 42 4.49 -17.12 12.50
N VAL A 43 3.88 -16.24 13.30
CA VAL A 43 2.45 -16.30 13.67
C VAL A 43 1.68 -15.30 12.82
N VAL A 44 0.60 -15.75 12.17
CA VAL A 44 -0.22 -14.93 11.27
C VAL A 44 -1.61 -14.71 11.85
N TYR A 45 -1.99 -13.44 11.96
CA TYR A 45 -3.34 -12.99 12.30
C TYR A 45 -3.93 -12.29 11.09
N LYS A 46 -5.09 -12.75 10.61
CA LYS A 46 -5.77 -12.17 9.45
C LYS A 46 -7.27 -12.31 9.61
N GLU A 47 -8.01 -11.26 9.26
CA GLU A 47 -9.46 -11.21 9.41
C GLU A 47 -10.13 -10.39 8.31
N LYS A 48 -11.38 -10.73 7.99
CA LYS A 48 -12.22 -9.94 7.08
C LYS A 48 -12.79 -8.72 7.80
N GLY A 49 -12.68 -7.57 7.15
CA GLY A 49 -13.16 -6.27 7.63
C GLY A 49 -12.04 -5.36 8.13
N ARG A 50 -12.45 -4.46 9.03
CA ARG A 50 -11.63 -3.35 9.55
C ARG A 50 -10.60 -3.79 10.58
N ILE A 51 -9.64 -2.90 10.87
CA ILE A 51 -8.54 -3.17 11.81
C ILE A 51 -9.04 -3.50 13.23
N ALA A 52 -10.17 -2.94 13.64
CA ALA A 52 -10.80 -3.27 14.92
C ALA A 52 -11.02 -4.79 15.10
N LYS A 53 -11.46 -5.49 14.05
CA LYS A 53 -11.64 -6.96 14.09
C LYS A 53 -10.33 -7.72 14.13
N LEU A 54 -9.29 -7.18 13.50
CA LEU A 54 -7.95 -7.77 13.59
C LEU A 54 -7.42 -7.68 15.02
N ARG A 55 -7.57 -6.53 15.69
CA ARG A 55 -7.17 -6.36 17.10
C ARG A 55 -7.81 -7.40 18.02
N GLU A 56 -9.07 -7.73 17.82
CA GLU A 56 -9.79 -8.73 18.63
C GLU A 56 -9.17 -10.14 18.59
N ILE A 57 -8.45 -10.48 17.51
CA ILE A 57 -7.89 -11.83 17.31
C ILE A 57 -6.37 -11.90 17.53
N VAL A 58 -5.69 -10.77 17.70
CA VAL A 58 -4.24 -10.74 17.95
C VAL A 58 -3.97 -11.13 19.39
N ASP A 59 -3.13 -12.15 19.59
CA ASP A 59 -2.74 -12.59 20.93
C ASP A 59 -1.66 -11.66 21.52
N GLU A 60 -2.02 -10.96 22.59
CA GLU A 60 -1.13 -10.06 23.32
C GLU A 60 0.04 -10.81 23.98
N ASN A 61 -0.09 -12.11 24.25
CA ASN A 61 0.95 -12.90 24.93
C ASN A 61 2.11 -13.31 24.01
N VAL A 62 1.96 -13.22 22.68
CA VAL A 62 3.00 -13.60 21.72
C VAL A 62 4.07 -12.51 21.63
N ALA A 63 5.18 -12.65 22.34
CA ALA A 63 6.29 -11.72 22.20
C ALA A 63 6.90 -11.78 20.79
N ALA A 64 6.99 -10.62 20.13
CA ALA A 64 7.60 -10.52 18.81
C ALA A 64 8.13 -9.10 18.58
N SER A 65 9.35 -8.97 18.09
CA SER A 65 9.98 -7.69 17.79
C SER A 65 10.22 -7.44 16.30
N VAL A 66 9.77 -8.38 15.46
CA VAL A 66 9.81 -8.32 13.99
C VAL A 66 8.44 -8.69 13.46
N GLY A 67 7.94 -7.92 12.48
CA GLY A 67 6.71 -8.27 11.81
C GLY A 67 6.36 -7.38 10.63
N ILE A 68 5.35 -7.81 9.88
CA ILE A 68 4.77 -7.12 8.73
C ILE A 68 3.25 -7.11 8.85
N GLY A 69 2.62 -6.11 8.26
CA GLY A 69 1.17 -5.91 8.33
C GLY A 69 0.61 -5.34 7.04
N HIS A 70 -0.68 -5.58 6.81
CA HIS A 70 -1.35 -5.13 5.59
C HIS A 70 -2.84 -4.81 5.78
N THR A 71 -3.29 -3.73 5.15
CA THR A 71 -4.71 -3.44 4.88
C THR A 71 -5.02 -3.68 3.41
N ARG A 72 -6.06 -4.46 3.13
CA ARG A 72 -6.42 -4.87 1.77
C ARG A 72 -7.63 -4.11 1.24
N TRP A 73 -7.51 -3.67 0.00
CA TRP A 73 -8.59 -3.32 -0.91
C TRP A 73 -8.61 -4.39 -2.01
N ALA A 74 -9.62 -5.24 -2.05
CA ALA A 74 -9.58 -6.42 -2.92
C ALA A 74 -9.66 -6.05 -4.41
N THR A 75 -8.74 -6.59 -5.22
CA THR A 75 -8.75 -6.51 -6.69
C THR A 75 -8.98 -7.89 -7.32
N HIS A 76 -8.26 -8.91 -6.83
CA HIS A 76 -8.43 -10.33 -7.19
C HIS A 76 -8.92 -11.14 -5.98
N GLY A 77 -9.89 -12.03 -6.18
CA GLY A 77 -10.47 -12.85 -5.11
C GLY A 77 -11.37 -12.07 -4.14
N VAL A 78 -12.45 -12.70 -3.70
CA VAL A 78 -13.42 -12.04 -2.81
C VAL A 78 -12.80 -11.70 -1.45
N PRO A 79 -13.23 -10.59 -0.79
CA PRO A 79 -12.84 -10.31 0.59
C PRO A 79 -13.19 -11.48 1.53
N SER A 80 -12.17 -12.14 2.04
CA SER A 80 -12.26 -13.31 2.92
C SER A 80 -11.03 -13.37 3.83
N LYS A 81 -11.13 -14.14 4.91
CA LYS A 81 -9.97 -14.44 5.75
C LYS A 81 -8.87 -15.09 4.92
N VAL A 82 -9.17 -16.02 4.02
CA VAL A 82 -8.17 -16.72 3.19
C VAL A 82 -7.40 -15.76 2.27
N ASN A 83 -8.10 -14.87 1.58
CA ASN A 83 -7.52 -13.92 0.62
C ASN A 83 -6.91 -12.66 1.28
N ALA A 84 -7.07 -12.49 2.60
CA ALA A 84 -6.42 -11.40 3.32
C ALA A 84 -4.91 -11.62 3.39
N HIS A 85 -4.11 -10.57 3.30
CA HIS A 85 -2.67 -10.68 3.55
C HIS A 85 -2.42 -10.72 5.06
N PRO A 86 -1.30 -11.28 5.55
CA PRO A 86 -0.20 -11.91 4.80
C PRO A 86 -0.51 -13.28 4.18
N HIS A 87 0.21 -13.64 3.12
CA HIS A 87 0.22 -14.98 2.51
C HIS A 87 1.43 -15.78 2.98
N GLN A 88 1.28 -17.09 3.11
CA GLN A 88 2.38 -18.00 3.48
C GLN A 88 2.65 -19.00 2.37
N SER A 89 3.92 -19.39 2.22
CA SER A 89 4.31 -20.51 1.37
C SER A 89 3.82 -21.84 1.95
N THR A 90 3.91 -22.93 1.17
CA THR A 90 3.39 -24.24 1.58
C THR A 90 4.00 -24.75 2.89
N SER A 91 5.31 -24.61 3.07
CA SER A 91 5.99 -24.95 4.33
C SER A 91 5.81 -23.91 5.44
N LYS A 92 5.18 -22.76 5.13
CA LYS A 92 5.08 -21.56 5.98
C LYS A 92 6.41 -20.90 6.32
N ARG A 93 7.49 -21.28 5.63
CA ARG A 93 8.79 -20.64 5.77
C ARG A 93 8.73 -19.15 5.37
N PHE A 94 8.09 -18.85 4.25
CA PHE A 94 7.99 -17.49 3.73
C PHE A 94 6.62 -16.90 4.02
N THR A 95 6.58 -15.68 4.55
CA THR A 95 5.34 -14.94 4.83
C THR A 95 5.40 -13.53 4.26
N LEU A 96 4.43 -13.12 3.45
CA LEU A 96 4.53 -11.93 2.61
C LEU A 96 3.27 -11.06 2.60
N VAL A 97 3.48 -9.74 2.52
CA VAL A 97 2.46 -8.73 2.19
C VAL A 97 2.80 -8.05 0.87
N HIS A 98 1.78 -7.70 0.09
CA HIS A 98 1.94 -7.16 -1.27
C HIS A 98 0.93 -6.04 -1.59
N ASN A 99 1.42 -4.94 -2.14
CA ASN A 99 0.61 -3.89 -2.79
C ASN A 99 0.94 -3.84 -4.28
N GLY A 100 -0.02 -4.13 -5.14
CA GLY A 100 0.20 -4.10 -6.58
C GLY A 100 -0.64 -5.14 -7.28
N VAL A 101 -0.24 -5.45 -8.51
CA VAL A 101 -0.84 -6.49 -9.34
C VAL A 101 0.28 -7.20 -10.08
N ILE A 102 0.32 -8.52 -9.95
CA ILE A 102 1.20 -9.39 -10.72
C ILE A 102 0.45 -9.84 -11.98
N GLU A 103 0.77 -9.24 -13.12
CA GLU A 103 0.01 -9.40 -14.37
C GLU A 103 0.22 -10.78 -15.02
N ASN A 104 1.41 -11.36 -14.83
CA ASN A 104 1.79 -12.64 -15.42
C ASN A 104 1.68 -13.82 -14.45
N TYR A 105 0.90 -13.71 -13.36
CA TYR A 105 0.82 -14.75 -12.33
C TYR A 105 0.40 -16.13 -12.86
N GLU A 106 -0.54 -16.19 -13.83
CA GLU A 106 -0.96 -17.44 -14.47
C GLU A 106 0.17 -18.10 -15.27
N LEU A 107 0.99 -17.31 -15.97
CA LEU A 107 2.14 -17.80 -16.72
C LEU A 107 3.19 -18.37 -15.77
N VAL A 108 3.53 -17.61 -14.73
CA VAL A 108 4.50 -18.03 -13.69
C VAL A 108 4.01 -19.30 -13.00
N LYS A 109 2.72 -19.38 -12.66
CA LYS A 109 2.11 -20.57 -12.05
C LYS A 109 2.27 -21.80 -12.92
N LYS A 110 1.96 -21.66 -14.21
CA LYS A 110 2.07 -22.74 -15.18
C LYS A 110 3.52 -23.16 -15.42
N GLU A 111 4.49 -22.27 -15.34
CA GLU A 111 5.88 -22.58 -15.67
C GLU A 111 6.66 -23.16 -14.48
N TYR A 112 6.45 -22.62 -13.27
CA TYR A 112 7.30 -22.92 -12.10
C TYR A 112 6.59 -23.69 -10.99
N LEU A 113 5.24 -23.70 -10.96
CA LEU A 113 4.47 -24.10 -9.77
C LEU A 113 3.31 -25.06 -10.10
N GLN A 114 3.50 -25.93 -11.11
CA GLN A 114 2.48 -26.89 -11.57
C GLN A 114 2.05 -27.87 -10.48
N ASP A 115 2.99 -28.29 -9.61
CA ASP A 115 2.74 -29.27 -8.54
C ASP A 115 2.39 -28.62 -7.20
N VAL A 116 2.22 -27.29 -7.16
CA VAL A 116 1.92 -26.55 -5.93
C VAL A 116 0.41 -26.32 -5.81
N THR A 117 -0.14 -26.68 -4.65
CA THR A 117 -1.55 -26.40 -4.33
C THR A 117 -1.67 -24.98 -3.77
N PHE A 118 -2.46 -24.15 -4.45
CA PHE A 118 -2.76 -22.78 -4.01
C PHE A 118 -4.00 -22.78 -3.12
N VAL A 119 -3.94 -22.00 -2.06
CA VAL A 119 -5.03 -21.90 -1.06
C VAL A 119 -5.90 -20.67 -1.30
N SER A 120 -5.34 -19.61 -1.90
CA SER A 120 -6.01 -18.35 -2.19
C SER A 120 -6.30 -18.16 -3.68
N GLU A 121 -7.15 -17.17 -3.95
CA GLU A 121 -7.50 -16.73 -5.31
C GLU A 121 -6.69 -15.48 -5.72
N THR A 122 -5.64 -15.16 -4.97
CA THR A 122 -4.86 -13.93 -5.15
C THR A 122 -3.67 -14.18 -6.04
N ASP A 123 -3.31 -13.15 -6.82
CA ASP A 123 -2.05 -13.08 -7.55
C ASP A 123 -0.83 -13.05 -6.61
N THR A 124 -1.02 -12.66 -5.35
CA THR A 124 0.05 -12.50 -4.35
C THR A 124 0.66 -13.83 -3.90
N GLU A 125 -0.13 -14.89 -3.80
CA GLU A 125 0.36 -16.21 -3.33
C GLU A 125 1.46 -16.79 -4.23
N ILE A 126 1.49 -16.40 -5.51
CA ILE A 126 2.53 -16.84 -6.45
C ILE A 126 3.94 -16.52 -5.94
N ILE A 127 4.10 -15.39 -5.25
CA ILE A 127 5.40 -14.88 -4.84
C ILE A 127 6.00 -15.76 -3.74
N VAL A 128 5.20 -16.12 -2.73
CA VAL A 128 5.67 -16.96 -1.61
C VAL A 128 5.93 -18.40 -2.06
N GLN A 129 5.15 -18.91 -3.00
CA GLN A 129 5.37 -20.25 -3.55
C GLN A 129 6.62 -20.29 -4.45
N LEU A 130 6.85 -19.24 -5.25
CA LEU A 130 8.05 -19.14 -6.08
C LEU A 130 9.32 -18.99 -5.23
N MET A 131 9.26 -18.22 -4.13
CA MET A 131 10.35 -18.13 -3.15
C MET A 131 10.72 -19.51 -2.58
N GLU A 132 9.73 -20.28 -2.14
CA GLU A 132 9.95 -21.63 -1.61
C GLU A 132 10.56 -22.56 -2.67
N GLN A 133 10.03 -22.54 -3.89
CA GLN A 133 10.55 -23.33 -4.99
C GLN A 133 12.02 -22.95 -5.28
N GLN A 134 12.36 -21.66 -5.37
CA GLN A 134 13.71 -21.21 -5.68
C GLN A 134 14.72 -21.56 -4.59
N VAL A 135 14.39 -21.36 -3.32
CA VAL A 135 15.28 -21.74 -2.21
C VAL A 135 15.47 -23.27 -2.15
N SER A 136 14.45 -24.05 -2.49
CA SER A 136 14.59 -25.52 -2.58
C SER A 136 15.59 -25.99 -3.65
N THR A 137 15.91 -25.16 -4.63
CA THR A 137 16.95 -25.44 -5.64
C THR A 137 18.37 -25.14 -5.16
N GLY A 138 18.53 -24.62 -3.94
CA GLY A 138 19.83 -24.30 -3.32
C GLY A 138 20.25 -22.84 -3.42
N LEU A 139 19.40 -21.95 -3.94
CA LEU A 139 19.65 -20.51 -3.92
C LEU A 139 19.58 -19.95 -2.50
N SER A 140 20.41 -18.95 -2.20
CA SER A 140 20.23 -18.16 -0.98
C SER A 140 18.90 -17.39 -1.04
N VAL A 141 18.38 -16.97 0.12
CA VAL A 141 17.10 -16.25 0.19
C VAL A 141 17.15 -14.93 -0.59
N GLU A 142 18.27 -14.20 -0.52
CA GLU A 142 18.45 -12.97 -1.30
C GLU A 142 18.44 -13.25 -2.81
N GLU A 143 19.16 -14.27 -3.27
CA GLU A 143 19.19 -14.66 -4.69
C GLU A 143 17.82 -15.12 -5.17
N ALA A 144 17.15 -15.97 -4.39
CA ALA A 144 15.78 -16.42 -4.67
C ALA A 144 14.81 -15.24 -4.75
N PHE A 145 14.96 -14.24 -3.88
CA PHE A 145 14.14 -13.03 -3.90
C PHE A 145 14.38 -12.19 -5.15
N ARG A 146 15.63 -11.90 -5.52
CA ARG A 146 15.95 -11.15 -6.76
C ARG A 146 15.49 -11.87 -8.02
N ASN A 147 15.71 -13.18 -8.09
CA ASN A 147 15.30 -14.00 -9.21
C ASN A 147 13.77 -14.07 -9.31
N THR A 148 13.07 -14.26 -8.19
CA THR A 148 11.60 -14.22 -8.13
C THR A 148 11.09 -12.91 -8.72
N LEU A 149 11.60 -11.77 -8.26
CA LEU A 149 11.17 -10.44 -8.72
C LEU A 149 11.47 -10.18 -10.21
N SER A 150 12.51 -10.80 -10.77
CA SER A 150 12.87 -10.69 -12.18
C SER A 150 11.92 -11.47 -13.10
N LEU A 151 11.19 -12.45 -12.57
CA LEU A 151 10.15 -13.20 -13.29
C LEU A 151 8.78 -12.51 -13.24
N LEU A 152 8.57 -11.54 -12.37
CA LEU A 152 7.27 -10.89 -12.18
C LEU A 152 7.09 -9.68 -13.11
N HIS A 153 5.92 -9.60 -13.74
CA HIS A 153 5.47 -8.44 -14.50
C HIS A 153 4.33 -7.72 -13.77
N GLY A 154 4.29 -6.40 -13.88
CA GLY A 154 3.26 -5.55 -13.28
C GLY A 154 3.82 -4.54 -12.30
N SER A 155 3.21 -4.45 -11.12
CA SER A 155 3.59 -3.54 -10.03
C SER A 155 3.57 -4.28 -8.71
N TYR A 156 4.50 -3.94 -7.82
CA TYR A 156 4.59 -4.54 -6.50
C TYR A 156 5.28 -3.61 -5.50
N ALA A 157 4.82 -3.66 -4.26
CA ALA A 157 5.53 -3.27 -3.07
C ALA A 157 5.38 -4.44 -2.10
N ILE A 158 6.49 -4.98 -1.61
CA ILE A 158 6.55 -6.26 -0.91
C ILE A 158 7.26 -6.09 0.43
N GLY A 159 6.71 -6.73 1.46
CA GLY A 159 7.43 -7.05 2.69
C GLY A 159 7.36 -8.56 2.94
N LEU A 160 8.51 -9.18 3.18
CA LEU A 160 8.67 -10.63 3.31
C LEU A 160 9.45 -10.98 4.57
N LEU A 161 8.93 -11.95 5.33
CA LEU A 161 9.60 -12.62 6.43
C LEU A 161 10.05 -14.02 5.99
N ASP A 162 11.21 -14.45 6.49
CA ASP A 162 11.69 -15.82 6.40
C ASP A 162 11.82 -16.39 7.82
N ALA A 163 11.08 -17.45 8.12
CA ALA A 163 11.08 -18.08 9.43
C ALA A 163 12.46 -18.63 9.84
N GLU A 164 13.35 -18.92 8.88
CA GLU A 164 14.73 -19.35 9.15
C GLU A 164 15.70 -18.18 9.33
N ASN A 165 15.31 -16.95 8.94
CA ASN A 165 16.10 -15.74 9.12
C ASN A 165 15.28 -14.68 9.89
N PRO A 166 15.04 -14.90 11.20
CA PRO A 166 14.06 -14.15 11.98
C PRO A 166 14.39 -12.67 12.21
N ASN A 167 15.66 -12.28 12.03
CA ASN A 167 16.15 -10.93 12.30
C ASN A 167 16.24 -10.06 11.03
N MET A 168 15.35 -10.31 10.06
CA MET A 168 15.41 -9.65 8.77
C MET A 168 14.01 -9.49 8.16
N ILE A 169 13.80 -8.36 7.49
CA ILE A 169 12.68 -8.13 6.59
C ILE A 169 13.25 -7.88 5.20
N TYR A 170 12.78 -8.65 4.22
CA TYR A 170 13.09 -8.43 2.82
C TYR A 170 12.00 -7.56 2.20
N VAL A 171 12.42 -6.50 1.52
CA VAL A 171 11.54 -5.48 0.99
C VAL A 171 11.83 -5.30 -0.49
N ALA A 172 10.81 -5.08 -1.32
CA ALA A 172 11.01 -4.77 -2.73
C ALA A 172 9.96 -3.80 -3.25
N LYS A 173 10.35 -2.98 -4.24
CA LYS A 173 9.47 -2.00 -4.88
C LYS A 173 9.61 -2.02 -6.40
N ASN A 174 8.46 -1.89 -7.07
CA ASN A 174 8.33 -1.58 -8.48
C ASN A 174 6.95 -0.95 -8.72
N LYS A 175 6.91 0.35 -9.03
CA LYS A 175 5.73 1.17 -9.33
C LYS A 175 4.73 1.39 -8.18
N SER A 176 4.72 0.57 -7.13
CA SER A 176 3.89 0.78 -5.94
C SER A 176 4.69 1.52 -4.85
N PRO A 177 4.14 2.56 -4.18
CA PRO A 177 4.88 3.29 -3.14
C PRO A 177 5.32 2.41 -1.97
N LEU A 178 6.57 2.58 -1.55
CA LEU A 178 7.18 1.94 -0.39
C LEU A 178 8.40 2.72 0.07
N LEU A 179 8.53 2.86 1.38
CA LEU A 179 9.56 3.62 2.09
C LEU A 179 10.11 2.76 3.23
N VAL A 180 11.36 3.01 3.61
CA VAL A 180 11.97 2.43 4.82
C VAL A 180 12.26 3.56 5.79
N GLY A 181 11.65 3.52 6.98
CA GLY A 181 11.95 4.48 8.04
C GLY A 181 13.13 4.02 8.88
N VAL A 182 14.01 4.98 9.21
CA VAL A 182 15.27 4.76 9.90
C VAL A 182 15.12 5.08 11.38
N GLY A 183 15.69 4.24 12.25
CA GLY A 183 15.67 4.47 13.69
C GLY A 183 16.94 3.99 14.38
N ASP A 184 17.04 4.31 15.67
CA ASP A 184 18.13 3.84 16.54
C ASP A 184 17.78 2.45 17.09
N ASN A 185 18.45 1.40 16.59
CA ASN A 185 18.18 -0.02 16.91
C ASN A 185 16.78 -0.51 16.52
N PHE A 186 16.14 0.17 15.57
CA PHE A 186 14.94 -0.31 14.91
C PHE A 186 14.86 0.27 13.50
N ASN A 187 14.13 -0.38 12.62
CA ASN A 187 13.76 0.16 11.32
C ASN A 187 12.31 -0.22 11.01
N VAL A 188 11.65 0.58 10.16
CA VAL A 188 10.26 0.37 9.75
C VAL A 188 10.12 0.33 8.24
N VAL A 189 9.07 -0.33 7.76
CA VAL A 189 8.68 -0.34 6.36
C VAL A 189 7.28 0.23 6.27
N ALA A 190 7.01 1.12 5.33
CA ALA A 190 5.67 1.67 5.17
C ALA A 190 5.38 2.02 3.71
N SER A 191 4.15 1.76 3.26
CA SER A 191 3.68 2.26 1.95
C SER A 191 3.40 3.76 1.93
N ASP A 192 3.36 4.38 3.11
CA ASP A 192 3.14 5.81 3.35
C ASP A 192 3.78 6.17 4.70
N ALA A 193 4.58 7.23 4.73
CA ALA A 193 5.27 7.70 5.93
C ALA A 193 4.30 7.98 7.09
N MET A 194 3.06 8.42 6.81
CA MET A 194 2.03 8.70 7.82
C MET A 194 1.73 7.51 8.74
N ALA A 195 1.97 6.29 8.27
CA ALA A 195 1.78 5.08 9.08
C ALA A 195 2.82 4.89 10.19
N MET A 196 3.96 5.57 10.08
CA MET A 196 5.13 5.34 10.94
C MET A 196 5.71 6.62 11.55
N LEU A 197 5.09 7.78 11.31
CA LEU A 197 5.52 9.05 11.88
C LEU A 197 5.46 9.09 13.42
N GLN A 198 4.68 8.21 14.05
CA GLN A 198 4.73 8.01 15.50
C GLN A 198 6.01 7.30 16.00
N VAL A 199 6.80 6.73 15.09
CA VAL A 199 8.01 5.94 15.38
C VAL A 199 9.26 6.67 14.90
N THR A 200 9.24 7.22 13.69
CA THR A 200 10.36 7.99 13.11
C THR A 200 9.86 8.96 12.05
N ASP A 201 10.56 10.06 11.87
CA ASP A 201 10.38 11.01 10.76
C ASP A 201 11.45 10.86 9.68
N GLN A 202 12.45 9.98 9.85
CA GLN A 202 13.51 9.76 8.88
C GLN A 202 13.14 8.60 7.96
N PHE A 203 13.07 8.86 6.65
CA PHE A 203 12.70 7.86 5.66
C PHE A 203 13.67 7.81 4.48
N ILE A 204 13.85 6.63 3.92
CA ILE A 204 14.54 6.41 2.66
C ILE A 204 13.48 5.99 1.62
N GLU A 205 13.40 6.75 0.53
CA GLU A 205 12.54 6.38 -0.59
C GLU A 205 13.22 5.31 -1.46
N LEU A 206 12.44 4.27 -1.79
CA LEU A 206 12.87 3.19 -2.67
C LEU A 206 12.55 3.54 -4.11
N MET A 207 13.44 3.15 -5.03
CA MET A 207 13.23 3.26 -6.47
C MET A 207 12.71 1.94 -7.04
N ASP A 208 12.22 2.00 -8.27
CA ASP A 208 11.73 0.81 -8.96
C ASP A 208 12.85 -0.20 -9.20
N LYS A 209 12.53 -1.49 -8.99
CA LYS A 209 13.44 -2.63 -9.13
C LYS A 209 14.58 -2.61 -8.11
N GLU A 210 14.33 -2.03 -6.94
CA GLU A 210 15.21 -2.16 -5.78
C GLU A 210 14.66 -3.19 -4.79
N ILE A 211 15.60 -3.89 -4.15
CA ILE A 211 15.35 -4.68 -2.96
C ILE A 211 16.04 -4.03 -1.77
N VAL A 212 15.51 -4.26 -0.57
CA VAL A 212 16.11 -3.80 0.66
C VAL A 212 16.11 -4.93 1.67
N ILE A 213 17.26 -5.12 2.29
CA ILE A 213 17.42 -6.00 3.43
C ILE A 213 17.42 -5.13 4.68
N VAL A 214 16.40 -5.28 5.50
CA VAL A 214 16.18 -4.49 6.70
C VAL A 214 16.43 -5.36 7.92
N THR A 215 17.37 -4.95 8.74
CA THR A 215 17.67 -5.51 10.08
C THR A 215 17.39 -4.44 11.12
N LYS A 216 17.54 -4.72 12.41
CA LYS A 216 17.37 -3.66 13.43
C LYS A 216 18.52 -2.64 13.41
N GLU A 217 19.71 -3.06 12.97
CA GLU A 217 20.92 -2.23 12.95
C GLU A 217 21.24 -1.61 11.58
N SER A 218 20.72 -2.17 10.49
CA SER A 218 21.13 -1.79 9.14
C SER A 218 20.02 -1.88 8.11
N ILE A 219 20.11 -1.01 7.11
CA ILE A 219 19.28 -0.98 5.91
C ILE A 219 20.23 -1.10 4.72
N THR A 220 20.16 -2.20 3.98
CA THR A 220 21.00 -2.42 2.78
C THR A 220 20.13 -2.42 1.54
N ILE A 221 20.31 -1.43 0.67
CA ILE A 221 19.58 -1.30 -0.60
C ILE A 221 20.42 -1.93 -1.72
N LYS A 222 19.79 -2.74 -2.56
CA LYS A 222 20.42 -3.35 -3.74
C LYS A 222 19.51 -3.26 -4.96
N ASN A 223 20.08 -3.24 -6.16
CA ASN A 223 19.33 -3.50 -7.38
C ASN A 223 19.11 -5.01 -7.60
N LEU A 224 18.33 -5.37 -8.63
CA LEU A 224 18.10 -6.78 -8.98
C LEU A 224 19.38 -7.54 -9.41
N GLN A 225 20.44 -6.83 -9.78
CA GLN A 225 21.75 -7.42 -10.10
C GLN A 225 22.57 -7.74 -8.83
N GLY A 226 22.16 -7.23 -7.66
CA GLY A 226 22.81 -7.47 -6.36
C GLY A 226 23.83 -6.39 -5.99
N GLU A 227 23.93 -5.32 -6.78
CA GLU A 227 24.82 -4.20 -6.53
C GLU A 227 24.22 -3.31 -5.43
N THR A 228 25.05 -2.91 -4.46
CA THR A 228 24.61 -2.08 -3.33
C THR A 228 24.47 -0.62 -3.74
N ILE A 229 23.43 0.04 -3.25
CA ILE A 229 23.11 1.44 -3.53
C ILE A 229 23.13 2.22 -2.21
N GLU A 230 23.85 3.34 -2.19
CA GLU A 230 23.83 4.27 -1.07
C GLU A 230 22.75 5.34 -1.28
N ARG A 231 21.95 5.60 -0.24
CA ARG A 231 20.94 6.66 -0.24
C ARG A 231 20.77 7.23 1.16
N ALA A 232 20.83 8.55 1.25
CA ALA A 232 20.59 9.25 2.51
C ALA A 232 19.08 9.31 2.81
N PRO A 233 18.68 9.25 4.10
CA PRO A 233 17.30 9.50 4.49
C PRO A 233 16.93 10.98 4.30
N PHE A 234 15.62 11.22 4.20
CA PHE A 234 15.00 12.53 4.25
C PHE A 234 14.06 12.60 5.47
N THR A 235 13.81 13.81 5.97
CA THR A 235 12.82 14.05 7.02
C THR A 235 11.44 14.20 6.38
N ALA A 236 10.50 13.34 6.75
CA ALA A 236 9.08 13.46 6.40
C ALA A 236 8.42 14.48 7.33
N GLU A 237 7.95 15.59 6.76
CA GLU A 237 7.26 16.62 7.51
C GLU A 237 5.76 16.31 7.58
N LEU A 238 5.21 16.40 8.79
CA LEU A 238 3.78 16.39 9.05
C LEU A 238 3.28 17.82 9.06
N ASP A 239 2.70 18.29 7.95
CA ASP A 239 2.00 19.56 8.02
C ASP A 239 0.67 19.34 8.75
N ALA A 240 0.50 19.98 9.91
CA ALA A 240 -0.69 19.80 10.77
C ALA A 240 -1.98 20.21 10.04
N SER A 241 -1.85 21.09 9.05
CA SER A 241 -2.93 21.47 8.14
C SER A 241 -3.38 20.33 7.24
N ASP A 242 -2.59 19.30 6.97
CA ASP A 242 -2.91 18.25 5.97
C ASP A 242 -3.79 17.15 6.55
N ILE A 243 -3.71 16.91 7.86
CA ILE A 243 -4.35 15.75 8.49
C ILE A 243 -5.66 16.11 9.17
N GLU A 244 -5.80 17.35 9.61
CA GLU A 244 -7.02 17.78 10.26
C GLU A 244 -8.00 18.33 9.24
N LYS A 245 -9.26 17.95 9.43
CA LYS A 245 -10.39 18.53 8.72
C LYS A 245 -10.54 20.03 9.01
N GLY A 246 -9.87 20.55 10.05
CA GLY A 246 -10.01 21.93 10.51
C GLY A 246 -11.46 22.26 10.84
N THR A 247 -11.92 23.44 10.43
CA THR A 247 -13.31 23.90 10.59
C THR A 247 -14.27 23.27 9.56
N TYR A 248 -13.80 22.45 8.63
CA TYR A 248 -14.62 21.96 7.53
C TYR A 248 -15.60 20.84 7.95
N PRO A 249 -16.78 20.72 7.33
CA PRO A 249 -17.72 19.61 7.54
C PRO A 249 -17.31 18.27 6.91
N HIS A 250 -16.42 18.26 5.90
CA HIS A 250 -15.86 17.05 5.27
C HIS A 250 -14.43 17.29 4.78
N PHE A 251 -13.57 16.26 4.74
CA PHE A 251 -12.22 16.35 4.16
C PHE A 251 -12.26 16.81 2.69
N MET A 252 -13.20 16.29 1.90
CA MET A 252 -13.36 16.71 0.50
C MET A 252 -13.58 18.22 0.33
N LEU A 253 -14.27 18.88 1.26
CA LEU A 253 -14.47 20.33 1.20
C LEU A 253 -13.17 21.09 1.46
N LYS A 254 -12.41 20.65 2.46
CA LYS A 254 -11.09 21.20 2.74
C LYS A 254 -10.18 21.04 1.51
N GLU A 255 -10.08 19.84 0.96
CA GLU A 255 -9.24 19.54 -0.21
C GLU A 255 -9.57 20.43 -1.42
N ILE A 256 -10.86 20.71 -1.67
CA ILE A 256 -11.29 21.60 -2.76
C ILE A 256 -10.84 23.05 -2.50
N ASP A 257 -10.96 23.52 -1.26
CA ASP A 257 -10.59 24.89 -0.87
C ASP A 257 -9.07 25.10 -0.82
N THR A 258 -8.28 24.05 -0.54
CA THR A 258 -6.81 24.14 -0.42
C THR A 258 -6.06 23.97 -1.74
N VAL A 259 -6.74 23.70 -2.87
CA VAL A 259 -6.06 23.66 -4.17
C VAL A 259 -5.76 25.08 -4.65
N ASP A 260 -4.54 25.56 -4.40
CA ASP A 260 -4.01 26.74 -5.08
C ASP A 260 -3.70 26.39 -6.55
N LEU A 261 -4.50 26.94 -7.46
CA LEU A 261 -4.46 26.66 -8.89
C LEU A 261 -3.41 27.53 -9.61
N GLU A 262 -2.12 27.19 -9.53
CA GLU A 262 -1.15 27.65 -10.53
C GLU A 262 -1.28 26.80 -11.81
N GLY A 263 -2.25 27.15 -12.66
CA GLY A 263 -2.61 26.35 -13.83
C GLY A 263 -1.97 26.82 -15.15
N GLY A 264 -1.08 26.01 -15.73
CA GLY A 264 -0.72 26.05 -17.15
C GLY A 264 -1.84 25.51 -18.08
N PRO A 265 -1.65 25.49 -19.42
CA PRO A 265 -2.67 25.02 -20.35
C PRO A 265 -2.96 23.52 -20.19
N GLY A 266 -4.22 23.17 -19.91
CA GLY A 266 -4.69 21.79 -19.71
C GLY A 266 -5.14 21.47 -18.27
N THR A 267 -4.97 22.40 -17.33
CA THR A 267 -5.33 22.21 -15.93
C THR A 267 -6.85 22.14 -15.74
N SER A 268 -7.32 21.14 -14.99
CA SER A 268 -8.71 21.05 -14.55
C SER A 268 -8.85 21.75 -13.19
N PHE A 269 -9.76 22.72 -13.12
CA PHE A 269 -10.11 23.50 -11.95
C PHE A 269 -11.30 22.85 -11.23
N CYS A 270 -11.21 22.78 -9.90
CA CYS A 270 -12.29 22.36 -9.01
C CYS A 270 -12.83 23.59 -8.26
N SER A 271 -14.14 23.75 -8.18
CA SER A 271 -14.76 24.87 -7.44
C SER A 271 -16.07 24.46 -6.80
N LEU A 272 -16.38 25.04 -5.64
CA LEU A 272 -17.67 24.84 -4.96
C LEU A 272 -18.59 26.04 -5.24
N VAL A 273 -19.75 25.79 -5.88
CA VAL A 273 -20.77 26.82 -6.13
C VAL A 273 -22.13 26.28 -5.72
N ASN A 274 -22.85 26.99 -4.84
CA ASN A 274 -24.19 26.61 -4.37
C ASN A 274 -24.32 25.13 -3.91
N ASN A 275 -23.36 24.66 -3.11
CA ASN A 275 -23.24 23.26 -2.65
C ASN A 275 -23.03 22.20 -3.76
N CYS A 276 -22.69 22.61 -4.98
CA CYS A 276 -22.28 21.69 -6.04
C CYS A 276 -20.77 21.77 -6.26
N VAL A 277 -20.14 20.60 -6.43
CA VAL A 277 -18.74 20.52 -6.89
C VAL A 277 -18.74 20.65 -8.40
N ILE A 278 -17.96 21.60 -8.91
CA ILE A 278 -17.77 21.85 -10.34
C ILE A 278 -16.35 21.48 -10.74
N LEU A 279 -16.21 20.58 -11.70
CA LEU A 279 -14.95 20.27 -12.37
C LEU A 279 -14.98 20.87 -13.78
N THR A 280 -14.03 21.75 -14.09
CA THR A 280 -13.98 22.49 -15.37
C THR A 280 -12.54 22.66 -15.82
N ASN A 281 -12.27 22.75 -17.13
CA ASN A 281 -10.94 23.07 -17.66
C ASN A 281 -10.70 24.59 -17.82
N LYS A 282 -11.52 25.41 -17.18
CA LYS A 282 -11.44 26.88 -17.16
C LYS A 282 -11.74 27.42 -15.77
N THR A 283 -11.05 28.48 -15.37
CA THR A 283 -11.34 29.28 -14.18
C THR A 283 -12.75 29.88 -14.28
N LEU A 284 -13.59 29.66 -13.27
CA LEU A 284 -14.91 30.30 -13.17
C LEU A 284 -14.76 31.72 -12.59
N PRO A 285 -15.52 32.71 -13.09
CA PRO A 285 -15.53 34.04 -12.50
C PRO A 285 -16.14 34.01 -11.08
N ALA A 286 -15.49 34.72 -10.15
CA ALA A 286 -15.81 34.75 -8.72
C ALA A 286 -17.25 35.20 -8.37
N SER A 287 -17.98 35.79 -9.33
CA SER A 287 -19.34 36.32 -9.14
C SER A 287 -20.45 35.37 -9.64
N SER A 288 -20.13 34.13 -10.02
CA SER A 288 -21.13 33.15 -10.49
C SER A 288 -21.95 32.59 -9.32
N SER A 289 -22.91 33.38 -8.86
CA SER A 289 -23.81 33.04 -7.74
C SER A 289 -25.02 32.17 -8.15
N SER A 290 -25.16 31.84 -9.43
CA SER A 290 -26.17 30.91 -9.93
C SER A 290 -25.63 30.07 -11.08
N VAL A 291 -25.68 28.75 -10.93
CA VAL A 291 -25.57 27.80 -12.04
C VAL A 291 -26.95 27.18 -12.17
N ASP A 292 -27.88 27.92 -12.78
CA ASP A 292 -29.27 27.47 -12.95
C ASP A 292 -29.45 26.54 -14.16
N GLU A 293 -28.45 26.42 -15.05
CA GLU A 293 -28.49 25.51 -16.20
C GLU A 293 -27.16 24.79 -16.45
N VAL A 294 -27.25 23.47 -16.58
CA VAL A 294 -26.16 22.59 -17.04
C VAL A 294 -26.11 22.65 -18.56
N ILE A 295 -25.28 23.52 -19.12
CA ILE A 295 -25.13 23.60 -20.58
C ILE A 295 -24.22 22.46 -21.07
N PHE A 296 -24.81 21.39 -21.61
CA PHE A 296 -24.08 20.43 -22.45
C PHE A 296 -23.87 21.03 -23.84
N GLY A 297 -22.80 21.80 -24.00
CA GLY A 297 -22.28 22.22 -25.30
C GLY A 297 -21.37 21.14 -25.88
N ARG A 298 -21.60 20.73 -27.13
CA ARG A 298 -20.69 19.82 -27.86
C ARG A 298 -19.29 20.43 -27.82
N SER A 299 -18.37 19.73 -27.16
CA SER A 299 -16.99 20.11 -26.80
C SER A 299 -16.83 20.93 -25.50
N LYS A 300 -16.20 20.28 -24.51
CA LYS A 300 -15.75 20.77 -23.17
C LYS A 300 -16.73 20.48 -22.03
N GLY A 301 -16.40 19.46 -21.24
CA GLY A 301 -17.24 18.87 -20.21
C GLY A 301 -17.29 19.68 -18.91
N LEU A 302 -18.49 19.78 -18.36
CA LEU A 302 -18.82 20.27 -17.02
C LEU A 302 -19.50 19.11 -16.29
N ILE A 303 -18.98 18.69 -15.13
CA ILE A 303 -19.64 17.68 -14.29
C ILE A 303 -20.14 18.37 -13.03
N LEU A 304 -21.43 18.22 -12.73
CA LEU A 304 -22.09 18.70 -11.52
C LEU A 304 -22.47 17.51 -10.64
N LEU A 305 -21.95 17.48 -9.41
CA LEU A 305 -22.31 16.46 -8.41
C LEU A 305 -23.21 17.10 -7.34
N PRO A 306 -24.50 16.69 -7.22
CA PRO A 306 -25.38 17.23 -6.19
C PRO A 306 -24.97 16.75 -4.79
N PRO A 307 -25.11 17.58 -3.75
CA PRO A 307 -24.54 17.35 -2.41
C PRO A 307 -25.18 16.20 -1.63
N ARG A 308 -26.35 15.69 -2.05
CA ARG A 308 -27.15 14.79 -1.20
C ARG A 308 -26.57 13.38 -0.98
N ASN A 309 -25.43 13.03 -1.58
CA ASN A 309 -24.78 11.73 -1.36
C ASN A 309 -23.23 11.80 -1.32
N LEU A 310 -22.63 12.94 -1.01
CA LEU A 310 -21.18 13.04 -0.79
C LEU A 310 -20.83 12.72 0.68
N ASN A 311 -21.29 11.57 1.19
CA ASN A 311 -20.78 11.00 2.43
C ASN A 311 -19.45 10.28 2.14
N PHE A 312 -18.41 11.04 1.84
CA PHE A 312 -17.04 10.52 1.82
C PHE A 312 -16.36 10.99 3.11
N THR A 313 -16.59 10.22 4.17
CA THR A 313 -16.09 10.59 5.50
C THR A 313 -14.57 10.49 5.61
N HIS A 314 -13.84 9.77 4.73
CA HIS A 314 -12.38 9.58 4.88
C HIS A 314 -11.59 9.28 3.58
N SER A 315 -11.78 9.97 2.45
CA SER A 315 -10.95 9.68 1.24
C SER A 315 -10.76 10.89 0.29
N PRO A 316 -9.58 11.05 -0.36
CA PRO A 316 -9.42 11.90 -1.53
C PRO A 316 -10.14 11.29 -2.76
N PRO A 317 -10.47 12.09 -3.80
CA PRO A 317 -11.54 11.76 -4.74
C PRO A 317 -11.24 10.57 -5.65
N ARG A 318 -12.30 9.79 -5.95
CA ARG A 318 -12.37 8.90 -7.11
C ARG A 318 -12.36 9.76 -8.38
N PHE A 319 -11.31 9.71 -9.18
CA PHE A 319 -11.45 9.99 -10.61
C PHE A 319 -12.18 8.80 -11.24
N LEU A 320 -13.47 8.98 -11.54
CA LEU A 320 -14.15 8.09 -12.48
C LEU A 320 -13.48 8.29 -13.84
N ASN A 321 -12.75 7.29 -14.33
CA ASN A 321 -12.37 7.22 -15.74
C ASN A 321 -13.67 7.04 -16.55
N LEU A 322 -14.30 8.16 -16.93
CA LEU A 322 -15.21 8.19 -18.08
C LEU A 322 -14.36 8.25 -19.34
N LEU A 323 -13.73 7.13 -19.70
CA LEU A 323 -13.23 6.95 -21.06
C LEU A 323 -14.45 6.72 -21.96
N PRO A 324 -14.61 7.46 -23.08
CA PRO A 324 -15.56 7.06 -24.10
C PRO A 324 -15.03 5.80 -24.77
N ASN A 325 -15.90 4.78 -24.88
CA ASN A 325 -15.70 3.66 -25.79
C ASN A 325 -15.40 4.21 -27.18
N TYR A 326 -14.17 4.04 -27.65
CA TYR A 326 -13.86 4.12 -29.06
C TYR A 326 -14.25 2.76 -29.66
N ASP A 327 -15.38 2.76 -30.35
CA ASP A 327 -15.82 1.67 -31.22
C ASP A 327 -15.09 1.88 -32.57
N ASP A 328 -14.25 0.93 -32.94
CA ASP A 328 -13.47 0.93 -34.19
C ASP A 328 -14.42 0.85 -35.40
N ARG A 329 -14.34 1.87 -36.27
CA ARG A 329 -14.60 1.76 -37.70
C ARG A 329 -13.77 2.76 -38.48
#